data_AF-A0A4U1JDE8-F1
#
_entry.id   AF-A0A4U1JDE8-F1
#
_cell.length_a   1.000
_cell.length_b   1.000
_cell.length_c   1.000
_cell.angle_alpha   90.00
_cell.angle_beta   90.00
_cell.angle_gamma   90.00
#
_symmetry.space_group_name_H-M   'P 1'
#
loop_
_entity.id
_entity.type
_entity.pdbx_description
1 polymer ?
#
loop_
_entity_poly.entity_id
_entity_poly.type
_entity_poly.pdbx_seq_one_letter_code
_entity_poly.pdbx_strand_id
1 'polypeptide(L)'
;MNALNLSRRLASRIVEGLKGRGRILVVKGGTAALVRAVDDAMSGYVEPLAERALRVPTPADDPATREALSRLTGRVAQALLASEHLEDVFADRSVVEREVLDAARIALDEASASQDEAVVRVELDLLGYVAATAGKRARADSLVVALERAGLIAGARLDSYDPATREAVFVPEPPADPDLHLELEEAVADELCALVEQGAVELPTLERTAPLTREVSPSERARLMRFIDRAATRTLRRTGNTASWEIPDGRRVRVVYTPLSELDARDVDMHVAAFAAEVDALLADAGAPLITSLPAAPAPAPAEPARAQPRGKPAVRPEAPEPPRHANGNGAVLPLEEAAEEEAVPSEPEPKPARARTTTKRSPRASSRTSATTRASAARTTTKKRATTKRATKSATTEEGTRKKATKATTKKRALPATTTKARTTKPRATKKR
;
A
#
# COMPACT_ATOMS: atom_id res chain seq x y z
N MET A 1 -7.84 -16.90 4.37
CA MET A 1 -8.73 -17.40 5.45
C MET A 1 -8.36 -18.84 5.82
N ASN A 2 -8.37 -19.21 7.11
CA ASN A 2 -8.22 -20.61 7.53
C ASN A 2 -9.53 -21.40 7.28
N ALA A 3 -9.46 -22.55 6.61
CA ALA A 3 -10.62 -23.38 6.26
C ALA A 3 -11.50 -23.78 7.47
N LEU A 4 -10.87 -24.01 8.63
CA LEU A 4 -11.55 -24.32 9.91
C LEU A 4 -12.40 -23.15 10.44
N ASN A 5 -12.05 -21.90 10.11
CA ASN A 5 -12.85 -20.75 10.50
C ASN A 5 -14.07 -20.56 9.58
N LEU A 6 -13.96 -20.98 8.32
CA LEU A 6 -15.04 -20.91 7.35
C LEU A 6 -16.12 -21.97 7.64
N SER A 7 -15.72 -23.22 7.92
CA SER A 7 -16.66 -24.31 8.21
C SER A 7 -17.53 -24.00 9.43
N ARG A 8 -16.91 -23.51 10.51
CA ARG A 8 -17.62 -23.17 11.74
C ARG A 8 -18.54 -21.95 11.57
N ARG A 9 -18.13 -20.93 10.81
CA ARG A 9 -18.97 -19.76 10.49
C ARG A 9 -20.19 -20.18 9.67
N LEU A 10 -19.98 -21.02 8.66
CA LEU A 10 -21.04 -21.58 7.84
C LEU A 10 -22.02 -22.41 8.69
N ALA A 11 -21.51 -23.24 9.59
CA ALA A 11 -22.33 -24.08 10.48
C ALA A 11 -23.25 -23.22 11.38
N SER A 12 -22.68 -22.19 12.00
CA SER A 12 -23.44 -21.24 12.81
C SER A 12 -24.54 -20.55 11.99
N ARG A 13 -24.22 -20.07 10.79
CA ARG A 13 -25.16 -19.34 9.95
C ARG A 13 -26.32 -20.20 9.46
N ILE A 14 -26.05 -21.47 9.09
CA ILE A 14 -27.07 -22.44 8.70
C ILE A 14 -28.03 -22.68 9.87
N VAL A 15 -27.50 -22.97 11.06
CA VAL A 15 -28.31 -23.25 12.25
C VAL A 15 -29.12 -22.03 12.69
N GLU A 16 -28.52 -20.84 12.69
CA GLU A 16 -29.20 -19.59 13.03
C GLU A 16 -30.26 -19.21 12.01
N GLY A 17 -30.00 -19.41 10.71
CA GLY A 17 -30.96 -19.15 9.64
C GLY A 17 -32.19 -20.05 9.73
N LEU A 18 -31.99 -21.36 9.90
CA LEU A 18 -33.07 -22.34 10.06
C LEU A 18 -33.89 -22.06 11.34
N LYS A 19 -33.23 -21.72 12.44
CA LYS A 19 -33.88 -21.37 13.70
C LYS A 19 -34.67 -20.06 13.57
N GLY A 20 -34.07 -19.01 12.98
CA GLY A 20 -34.69 -17.70 12.83
C GLY A 20 -35.93 -17.71 11.94
N ARG A 21 -35.98 -18.62 10.96
CA ARG A 21 -37.15 -18.84 10.09
C ARG A 21 -38.16 -19.83 10.66
N GLY A 22 -37.96 -20.32 11.89
CA GLY A 22 -38.86 -21.28 12.55
C GLY A 22 -38.90 -22.65 11.86
N ARG A 23 -37.84 -23.05 11.15
CA ARG A 23 -37.75 -24.34 10.43
C ARG A 23 -37.32 -25.48 11.33
N ILE A 24 -36.62 -25.17 12.40
CA ILE A 24 -36.15 -26.12 13.41
C ILE A 24 -36.39 -25.56 14.81
N LEU A 25 -36.64 -26.46 15.76
CA LEU A 25 -36.62 -26.17 17.18
C LEU A 25 -35.43 -26.90 17.81
N VAL A 26 -34.60 -26.17 18.55
CA VAL A 26 -33.39 -26.71 19.16
C VAL A 26 -33.61 -26.86 20.66
N VAL A 27 -33.23 -28.00 21.22
CA VAL A 27 -33.32 -28.26 22.66
C VAL A 27 -32.55 -27.19 23.44
N LYS A 28 -33.03 -26.82 24.64
CA LYS A 28 -32.42 -25.79 25.49
C LYS A 28 -30.92 -26.08 25.72
N GLY A 29 -30.05 -25.19 25.20
CA GLY A 29 -28.59 -25.31 25.30
C GLY A 29 -27.92 -26.11 24.17
N GLY A 30 -28.69 -26.71 23.26
CA GLY A 30 -28.23 -27.59 22.18
C GLY A 30 -27.69 -26.88 20.92
N THR A 31 -27.82 -25.55 20.81
CA THR A 31 -27.40 -24.82 19.59
C THR A 31 -25.90 -24.96 19.32
N ALA A 32 -25.05 -24.83 20.34
CA ALA A 32 -23.61 -25.00 20.15
C ALA A 32 -23.21 -26.44 19.79
N ALA A 33 -23.94 -27.44 20.30
CA ALA A 33 -23.72 -28.84 19.98
C ALA A 33 -24.18 -29.17 18.56
N LEU A 34 -25.33 -28.63 18.14
CA LEU A 34 -25.83 -28.72 16.77
C LEU A 34 -24.87 -28.06 15.78
N VAL A 35 -24.34 -26.88 16.09
CA VAL A 35 -23.32 -26.22 15.27
C VAL A 35 -22.07 -27.09 15.13
N ARG A 36 -21.61 -27.76 16.18
CA ARG A 36 -20.48 -28.70 16.09
C ARG A 36 -20.81 -29.92 15.22
N ALA A 37 -21.98 -30.51 15.38
CA ALA A 37 -22.41 -31.65 14.56
C ALA A 37 -22.50 -31.28 13.06
N VAL A 38 -22.96 -30.07 12.75
CA VAL A 38 -22.99 -29.54 11.38
C VAL A 38 -21.59 -29.25 10.88
N ASP A 39 -20.71 -28.64 11.69
CA ASP A 39 -19.30 -28.40 11.36
C ASP A 39 -18.56 -29.71 11.04
N ASP A 40 -18.74 -30.74 11.88
CA ASP A 40 -18.18 -32.08 11.66
C ASP A 40 -18.70 -32.73 10.37
N ALA A 41 -19.98 -32.53 10.02
CA ALA A 41 -20.58 -33.04 8.79
C ALA A 41 -20.04 -32.35 7.53
N MET A 42 -19.62 -31.09 7.65
CA MET A 42 -19.03 -30.27 6.59
C MET A 42 -17.51 -30.42 6.50
N SER A 43 -16.88 -30.93 7.56
CA SER A 43 -15.45 -31.19 7.63
C SER A 43 -15.01 -32.10 6.47
N GLY A 44 -14.00 -31.65 5.72
CA GLY A 44 -13.51 -32.31 4.51
C GLY A 44 -14.20 -31.90 3.19
N TYR A 45 -15.30 -31.15 3.22
CA TYR A 45 -15.96 -30.61 2.01
C TYR A 45 -15.73 -29.12 1.83
N VAL A 46 -15.61 -28.37 2.92
CA VAL A 46 -15.45 -26.90 2.90
C VAL A 46 -14.09 -26.49 2.36
N GLU A 47 -13.02 -27.22 2.66
CA GLU A 47 -11.66 -26.89 2.22
C GLU A 47 -11.50 -27.00 0.70
N PRO A 48 -11.89 -28.09 0.01
CA PRO A 48 -11.88 -28.14 -1.45
C PRO A 48 -12.79 -27.11 -2.12
N LEU A 49 -13.93 -26.77 -1.50
CA LEU A 49 -14.84 -25.74 -2.00
C LEU A 49 -14.24 -24.34 -1.86
N ALA A 50 -13.59 -24.04 -0.73
CA ALA A 50 -12.87 -22.80 -0.52
C ALA A 50 -11.74 -22.67 -1.54
N GLU A 51 -10.89 -23.69 -1.70
CA GLU A 51 -9.80 -23.68 -2.69
C GLU A 51 -10.28 -23.47 -4.12
N ARG A 52 -11.43 -24.03 -4.50
CA ARG A 52 -12.02 -23.82 -5.83
C ARG A 52 -12.61 -22.43 -5.99
N ALA A 53 -13.26 -21.91 -4.96
CA ALA A 53 -13.76 -20.54 -4.98
C ALA A 53 -12.63 -19.51 -5.12
N LEU A 54 -11.43 -19.81 -4.62
CA LEU A 54 -10.24 -18.97 -4.83
C LEU A 54 -9.74 -18.95 -6.28
N ARG A 55 -10.14 -19.90 -7.15
CA ARG A 55 -9.59 -20.07 -8.51
C ARG A 55 -10.54 -19.64 -9.62
N VAL A 56 -11.83 -19.48 -9.33
CA VAL A 56 -12.86 -19.22 -10.34
C VAL A 56 -13.62 -17.94 -9.95
N PRO A 57 -13.68 -16.92 -10.83
CA PRO A 57 -14.34 -15.64 -10.53
C PRO A 57 -15.86 -15.77 -10.32
N THR A 58 -16.48 -16.84 -10.81
CA THR A 58 -17.90 -17.18 -10.62
C THR A 58 -18.05 -18.63 -10.14
N PRO A 59 -17.72 -18.94 -8.89
CA PRO A 59 -17.67 -20.31 -8.40
C PRO A 59 -19.06 -20.98 -8.37
N ALA A 60 -20.14 -20.20 -8.26
CA ALA A 60 -21.51 -20.71 -8.29
C ALA A 60 -21.93 -21.28 -9.66
N ASP A 61 -21.30 -20.83 -10.76
CA ASP A 61 -21.64 -21.24 -12.13
C ASP A 61 -20.84 -22.46 -12.60
N ASP A 62 -19.75 -22.82 -11.92
CA ASP A 62 -18.95 -24.00 -12.22
C ASP A 62 -19.73 -25.29 -11.92
N PRO A 63 -19.93 -26.20 -12.89
CA PRO A 63 -20.64 -27.46 -12.67
C PRO A 63 -20.01 -28.32 -11.57
N ALA A 64 -18.68 -28.30 -11.43
CA ALA A 64 -17.98 -29.09 -10.41
C ALA A 64 -18.21 -28.52 -9.00
N THR A 65 -18.32 -27.20 -8.88
CA THR A 65 -18.68 -26.52 -7.63
C THR A 65 -20.15 -26.71 -7.28
N ARG A 66 -21.06 -26.67 -8.26
CA ARG A 66 -22.49 -27.00 -8.07
C ARG A 66 -22.69 -28.42 -7.56
N GLU A 67 -21.99 -29.39 -8.12
CA GLU A 67 -22.06 -30.78 -7.66
C GLU A 67 -21.52 -30.93 -6.24
N ALA A 68 -20.39 -30.28 -5.92
CA ALA A 68 -19.80 -30.30 -4.59
C ALA A 68 -20.72 -29.65 -3.54
N LEU A 69 -21.36 -28.52 -3.89
CA LEU A 69 -22.37 -27.87 -3.04
C LEU A 69 -23.59 -28.77 -2.83
N SER A 70 -24.09 -29.44 -3.88
CA SER A 70 -25.22 -30.39 -3.74
C SER A 70 -24.89 -31.53 -2.78
N ARG A 71 -23.69 -32.10 -2.88
CA ARG A 71 -23.22 -33.16 -1.96
C ARG A 71 -23.07 -32.65 -0.53
N LEU A 72 -22.50 -31.46 -0.33
CA LEU A 72 -22.40 -30.79 0.97
C LEU A 72 -23.79 -30.60 1.58
N THR A 73 -24.71 -30.02 0.81
CA THR A 73 -26.09 -29.76 1.21
C THR A 73 -26.81 -31.03 1.64
N GLY A 74 -26.74 -32.10 0.85
CA GLY A 74 -27.37 -33.37 1.20
C GLY A 74 -26.82 -33.97 2.50
N ARG A 75 -25.51 -33.86 2.73
CA ARG A 75 -24.84 -34.37 3.94
C ARG A 75 -25.17 -33.54 5.18
N VAL A 76 -25.22 -32.22 5.06
CA VAL A 76 -25.63 -31.32 6.14
C VAL A 76 -27.11 -31.50 6.48
N ALA A 77 -27.98 -31.59 5.49
CA ALA A 77 -29.40 -31.85 5.71
C ALA A 77 -29.63 -33.20 6.42
N GLN A 78 -28.91 -34.24 6.00
CA GLN A 78 -28.95 -35.54 6.69
C GLN A 78 -28.46 -35.43 8.14
N ALA A 79 -27.35 -34.73 8.39
CA ALA A 79 -26.80 -34.56 9.73
C ALA A 79 -27.73 -33.74 10.64
N LEU A 80 -28.39 -32.71 10.10
CA LEU A 80 -29.39 -31.92 10.80
C LEU A 80 -30.59 -32.78 11.18
N LEU A 81 -31.21 -33.46 10.21
CA LEU A 81 -32.40 -34.29 10.44
C LEU A 81 -32.15 -35.49 11.38
N ALA A 82 -30.92 -36.00 11.42
CA ALA A 82 -30.52 -37.08 12.31
C ALA A 82 -30.00 -36.59 13.68
N SER A 83 -29.93 -35.27 13.91
CA SER A 83 -29.34 -34.71 15.13
C SER A 83 -30.26 -34.88 16.34
N GLU A 84 -29.72 -35.48 17.40
CA GLU A 84 -30.39 -35.57 18.72
C GLU A 84 -30.55 -34.21 19.42
N HIS A 85 -29.97 -33.15 18.89
CA HIS A 85 -30.03 -31.80 19.46
C HIS A 85 -31.25 -31.00 18.98
N LEU A 86 -32.04 -31.56 18.07
CA LEU A 86 -33.30 -30.99 17.61
C LEU A 86 -34.46 -31.52 18.45
N GLU A 87 -35.32 -30.59 18.86
CA GLU A 87 -36.58 -30.91 19.52
C GLU A 87 -37.66 -31.24 18.49
N ASP A 88 -37.71 -30.46 17.40
CA ASP A 88 -38.62 -30.68 16.28
C ASP A 88 -38.08 -30.06 14.98
N VAL A 89 -38.54 -30.58 13.85
CA VAL A 89 -38.23 -30.08 12.50
C VAL A 89 -39.53 -29.81 11.76
N PHE A 90 -39.81 -28.53 11.53
CA PHE A 90 -41.05 -28.06 10.91
C PHE A 90 -40.93 -27.90 9.38
N ALA A 91 -39.83 -28.38 8.80
CA ALA A 91 -39.50 -28.18 7.41
C ALA A 91 -39.22 -29.51 6.71
N ASP A 92 -39.77 -29.67 5.51
CA ASP A 92 -39.42 -30.81 4.66
C ASP A 92 -37.93 -30.80 4.33
N ARG A 93 -37.39 -31.99 4.07
CA ARG A 93 -35.98 -32.15 3.68
C ARG A 93 -35.58 -31.24 2.52
N SER A 94 -36.45 -31.07 1.52
CA SER A 94 -36.22 -30.19 0.37
C SER A 94 -36.10 -28.71 0.75
N VAL A 95 -36.82 -28.27 1.79
CA VAL A 95 -36.75 -26.91 2.33
C VAL A 95 -35.44 -26.74 3.10
N VAL A 96 -35.05 -27.72 3.93
CA VAL A 96 -33.77 -27.70 4.66
C VAL A 96 -32.59 -27.68 3.68
N GLU A 97 -32.62 -28.50 2.64
CA GLU A 97 -31.58 -28.53 1.60
C GLU A 97 -31.46 -27.19 0.87
N ARG A 98 -32.58 -26.55 0.52
CA ARG A 98 -32.57 -25.21 -0.10
C ARG A 98 -31.92 -24.16 0.79
N GLU A 99 -32.32 -24.13 2.06
CA GLU A 99 -31.81 -23.16 3.05
C GLU A 99 -30.31 -23.35 3.33
N VAL A 100 -29.84 -24.60 3.39
CA VAL A 100 -28.42 -24.92 3.51
C VAL A 100 -27.64 -24.49 2.26
N LEU A 101 -28.19 -24.74 1.07
CA LEU A 101 -27.57 -24.33 -0.19
C LEU A 101 -27.45 -22.80 -0.29
N ASP A 102 -28.51 -22.08 0.07
CA ASP A 102 -28.53 -20.61 0.06
C ASP A 102 -27.53 -20.04 1.07
N ALA A 103 -27.46 -20.60 2.29
CA ALA A 103 -26.47 -20.19 3.28
C ALA A 103 -25.03 -20.48 2.83
N ALA A 104 -24.80 -21.63 2.17
CA ALA A 104 -23.51 -22.00 1.61
C ALA A 104 -23.08 -21.07 0.47
N ARG A 105 -24.01 -20.69 -0.42
CA ARG A 105 -23.77 -19.72 -1.49
C ARG A 105 -23.38 -18.35 -0.93
N ILE A 106 -24.18 -17.81 0.00
CA ILE A 106 -23.89 -16.51 0.61
C ILE A 106 -22.53 -16.52 1.31
N ALA A 107 -22.19 -17.59 2.04
CA ALA A 107 -20.90 -17.69 2.70
C ALA A 107 -19.73 -17.82 1.72
N LEU A 108 -19.95 -18.48 0.57
CA LEU A 108 -18.95 -18.58 -0.50
C LEU A 108 -18.75 -17.24 -1.20
N ASP A 109 -19.85 -16.53 -1.47
CA ASP A 109 -19.85 -15.20 -2.06
C ASP A 109 -19.15 -14.20 -1.13
N GLU A 110 -19.43 -14.21 0.17
CA GLU A 110 -18.71 -13.39 1.16
C GLU A 110 -17.23 -13.78 1.28
N ALA A 111 -16.90 -15.07 1.21
CA ALA A 111 -15.51 -15.51 1.21
C ALA A 111 -14.76 -15.05 -0.05
N SER A 112 -15.44 -15.02 -1.21
CA SER A 112 -14.89 -14.47 -2.44
C SER A 112 -14.78 -12.94 -2.40
N ALA A 113 -15.76 -12.22 -1.84
CA ALA A 113 -15.74 -10.77 -1.69
C ALA A 113 -14.64 -10.30 -0.73
N SER A 114 -14.32 -11.08 0.31
CA SER A 114 -13.16 -10.82 1.18
C SER A 114 -11.80 -11.03 0.50
N GLN A 115 -11.74 -11.49 -0.76
CA GLN A 115 -10.51 -11.47 -1.55
C GLN A 115 -10.22 -10.11 -2.19
N ASP A 116 -11.23 -9.26 -2.44
CA ASP A 116 -10.96 -7.87 -2.82
C ASP A 116 -10.29 -7.10 -1.67
N GLU A 117 -10.46 -7.55 -0.42
CA GLU A 117 -9.68 -7.12 0.76
C GLU A 117 -8.30 -7.80 0.85
N ALA A 118 -8.06 -8.88 0.10
CA ALA A 118 -6.79 -9.59 0.10
C ALA A 118 -5.77 -8.98 -0.88
N VAL A 119 -6.13 -7.92 -1.59
CA VAL A 119 -5.23 -7.23 -2.50
C VAL A 119 -4.93 -5.85 -1.93
N VAL A 120 -3.65 -5.48 -1.89
CA VAL A 120 -3.21 -4.18 -1.39
C VAL A 120 -3.02 -3.24 -2.57
N ARG A 121 -3.69 -2.10 -2.53
CA ARG A 121 -3.55 -1.03 -3.52
C ARG A 121 -2.70 0.08 -2.95
N VAL A 122 -1.70 0.52 -3.70
CA VAL A 122 -0.79 1.59 -3.33
C VAL A 122 -0.87 2.70 -4.37
N GLU A 123 -1.35 3.86 -3.94
CA GLU A 123 -1.38 5.06 -4.78
C GLU A 123 -0.06 5.81 -4.68
N LEU A 124 0.71 5.85 -5.78
CA LEU A 124 2.06 6.42 -5.78
C LEU A 124 2.07 7.93 -5.47
N ASP A 125 0.95 8.64 -5.69
CA ASP A 125 0.81 10.06 -5.35
C ASP A 125 0.77 10.34 -3.84
N LEU A 126 0.35 9.35 -3.04
CA LEU A 126 0.20 9.51 -1.60
C LEU A 126 1.48 9.21 -0.82
N LEU A 127 2.49 8.63 -1.49
CA LEU A 127 3.78 8.22 -0.90
C LEU A 127 4.77 9.38 -0.67
N GLY A 128 4.29 10.62 -0.71
CA GLY A 128 5.10 11.81 -0.54
C GLY A 128 5.74 12.31 -1.84
N TYR A 129 6.34 13.51 -1.77
CA TYR A 129 6.73 14.29 -2.93
C TYR A 129 7.76 13.59 -3.83
N VAL A 130 8.81 13.00 -3.25
CA VAL A 130 9.89 12.36 -4.01
C VAL A 130 9.38 11.12 -4.74
N ALA A 131 8.69 10.23 -4.03
CA ALA A 131 8.10 9.02 -4.60
C ALA A 131 7.05 9.35 -5.67
N ALA A 132 6.14 10.28 -5.41
CA ALA A 132 5.14 10.72 -6.39
C ALA A 132 5.79 11.31 -7.64
N THR A 133 6.85 12.11 -7.49
CA THR A 133 7.60 12.69 -8.60
C THR A 133 8.36 11.62 -9.38
N ALA A 134 8.96 10.66 -8.69
CA ALA A 134 9.63 9.52 -9.29
C ALA A 134 8.65 8.68 -10.11
N GLY A 135 7.48 8.35 -9.56
CA GLY A 135 6.41 7.63 -10.26
C GLY A 135 5.91 8.35 -11.52
N LYS A 136 5.90 9.69 -11.53
CA LYS A 136 5.51 10.50 -12.72
C LYS A 136 6.57 10.53 -13.83
N ARG A 137 7.85 10.39 -13.47
CA ARG A 137 8.99 10.68 -14.37
C ARG A 137 9.84 9.46 -14.71
N ALA A 138 9.74 8.39 -13.94
CA ALA A 138 10.43 7.15 -14.21
C ALA A 138 9.99 6.56 -15.55
N ARG A 139 10.91 5.85 -16.20
CA ARG A 139 10.56 4.98 -17.33
C ARG A 139 9.69 3.84 -16.81
N ALA A 140 8.64 3.48 -17.55
CA ALA A 140 7.68 2.45 -17.15
C ALA A 140 8.37 1.14 -16.73
N ASP A 141 9.34 0.65 -17.52
CA ASP A 141 10.07 -0.59 -17.20
C ASP A 141 10.84 -0.50 -15.88
N SER A 142 11.51 0.64 -15.62
CA SER A 142 12.25 0.85 -14.38
C SER A 142 11.32 0.98 -13.17
N LEU A 143 10.14 1.58 -13.37
CA LEU A 143 9.12 1.73 -12.35
C LEU A 143 8.53 0.38 -11.96
N VAL A 144 8.15 -0.45 -12.94
CA VAL A 144 7.63 -1.80 -12.69
C VAL A 144 8.65 -2.65 -11.94
N VAL A 145 9.92 -2.63 -12.35
CA VAL A 145 10.99 -3.36 -11.63
C VAL A 145 11.16 -2.87 -10.20
N ALA A 146 11.07 -1.56 -9.95
CA ALA A 146 11.12 -1.01 -8.60
C ALA A 146 9.92 -1.47 -7.74
N LEU A 147 8.71 -1.45 -8.32
CA LEU A 147 7.49 -1.94 -7.66
C LEU A 147 7.56 -3.44 -7.36
N GLU A 148 8.08 -4.26 -8.28
CA GLU A 148 8.30 -5.68 -8.05
C GLU A 148 9.26 -5.93 -6.88
N ARG A 149 10.37 -5.16 -6.80
CA ARG A 149 11.30 -5.24 -5.67
C ARG A 149 10.66 -4.81 -4.35
N ALA A 150 9.87 -3.74 -4.36
CA ALA A 150 9.13 -3.29 -3.19
C ALA A 150 8.17 -4.38 -2.68
N GLY A 151 7.44 -5.03 -3.59
CA GLY A 151 6.62 -6.19 -3.27
C GLY A 151 7.43 -7.30 -2.60
N LEU A 152 8.57 -7.69 -3.20
CA LEU A 152 9.44 -8.74 -2.65
C LEU A 152 9.96 -8.40 -1.24
N ILE A 153 10.25 -7.13 -0.95
CA ILE A 153 10.69 -6.67 0.37
C ILE A 153 9.57 -6.82 1.41
N ALA A 154 8.35 -6.46 1.04
CA ALA A 154 7.17 -6.51 1.91
C ALA A 154 6.48 -7.89 1.95
N GLY A 155 6.94 -8.87 1.18
CA GLY A 155 6.28 -10.19 1.11
C GLY A 155 4.99 -10.20 0.30
N ALA A 156 4.95 -9.44 -0.80
CA ALA A 156 3.85 -9.43 -1.76
C ALA A 156 4.36 -9.51 -3.21
N ARG A 157 3.50 -9.95 -4.11
CA ARG A 157 3.78 -9.95 -5.55
C ARG A 157 3.02 -8.81 -6.22
N LEU A 158 3.71 -8.02 -7.06
CA LEU A 158 3.04 -7.07 -7.93
C LEU A 158 2.15 -7.83 -8.93
N ASP A 159 0.86 -7.52 -8.94
CA ASP A 159 -0.11 -8.10 -9.87
C ASP A 159 -0.27 -7.23 -11.11
N SER A 160 -0.50 -5.93 -10.89
CA SER A 160 -0.66 -4.96 -11.97
C SER A 160 -0.26 -3.55 -11.53
N TYR A 161 0.03 -2.71 -12.53
CA TYR A 161 0.29 -1.29 -12.35
C TYR A 161 -0.46 -0.51 -13.43
N ASP A 162 -1.29 0.45 -13.02
CA ASP A 162 -2.00 1.35 -13.93
C ASP A 162 -1.25 2.69 -14.02
N PRO A 163 -0.65 3.04 -15.17
CA PRO A 163 0.07 4.30 -15.33
C PRO A 163 -0.84 5.53 -15.40
N ALA A 164 -2.14 5.38 -15.69
CA ALA A 164 -3.07 6.50 -15.78
C ALA A 164 -3.46 7.01 -14.38
N THR A 165 -3.82 6.10 -13.48
CA THR A 165 -4.15 6.39 -12.08
C THR A 165 -2.91 6.41 -11.19
N ARG A 166 -1.81 5.78 -11.63
CA ARG A 166 -0.57 5.58 -10.88
C ARG A 166 -0.82 4.80 -9.59
N GLU A 167 -1.63 3.76 -9.72
CA GLU A 167 -1.97 2.79 -8.69
C GLU A 167 -1.27 1.46 -8.99
N ALA A 168 -0.60 0.91 -7.98
CA ALA A 168 0.02 -0.41 -8.03
C ALA A 168 -0.80 -1.38 -7.16
N VAL A 169 -1.04 -2.57 -7.69
CA VAL A 169 -1.89 -3.59 -7.09
C VAL A 169 -1.02 -4.78 -6.71
N PHE A 170 -1.03 -5.15 -5.43
CA PHE A 170 -0.17 -6.18 -4.84
C PHE A 170 -0.99 -7.31 -4.24
N VAL A 171 -0.55 -8.55 -4.49
CA VAL A 171 -1.12 -9.77 -3.91
C VAL A 171 -0.18 -10.25 -2.79
N PRO A 172 -0.62 -10.28 -1.53
CA PRO A 172 0.14 -10.78 -0.38
C PRO A 172 0.59 -12.22 -0.60
N GLU A 173 1.83 -12.53 -0.24
CA GLU A 173 2.30 -13.91 -0.17
C GLU A 173 1.98 -14.51 1.21
N PRO A 174 1.56 -15.78 1.32
CA PRO A 174 1.33 -16.40 2.61
C PRO A 174 2.65 -16.60 3.38
N PRO A 175 2.68 -16.35 4.71
CA PRO A 175 1.57 -15.93 5.56
C PRO A 175 1.26 -14.42 5.46
N ALA A 176 -0.03 -14.07 5.42
CA ALA A 176 -0.45 -12.67 5.32
C ALA A 176 -0.12 -11.88 6.60
N ASP A 177 0.67 -10.81 6.45
CA ASP A 177 0.97 -9.86 7.51
C ASP A 177 -0.20 -8.86 7.68
N PRO A 178 -0.72 -8.63 8.90
CA PRO A 178 -1.75 -7.61 9.13
C PRO A 178 -1.30 -6.17 8.81
N ASP A 179 -0.01 -5.87 8.86
CA ASP A 179 0.56 -4.54 8.64
C ASP A 179 1.10 -4.35 7.21
N LEU A 180 0.87 -5.34 6.33
CA LEU A 180 1.41 -5.38 4.97
C LEU A 180 1.14 -4.13 4.13
N HIS A 181 -0.01 -3.48 4.31
CA HIS A 181 -0.32 -2.26 3.58
C HIS A 181 0.69 -1.15 3.87
N LEU A 182 1.01 -0.94 5.15
CA LEU A 182 1.99 0.06 5.56
C LEU A 182 3.41 -0.33 5.12
N GLU A 183 3.77 -1.60 5.23
CA GLU A 183 5.06 -2.10 4.77
C GLU A 183 5.25 -1.93 3.26
N LEU A 184 4.18 -2.15 2.47
CA LEU A 184 4.20 -1.91 1.03
C LEU A 184 4.32 -0.43 0.69
N GLU A 185 3.60 0.46 1.37
CA GLU A 185 3.73 1.91 1.15
C GLU A 185 5.17 2.39 1.42
N GLU A 186 5.77 1.93 2.52
CA GLU A 186 7.16 2.25 2.87
C GLU A 186 8.14 1.67 1.85
N ALA A 187 8.04 0.38 1.52
CA ALA A 187 8.93 -0.28 0.57
C ALA A 187 8.82 0.34 -0.85
N VAL A 188 7.61 0.72 -1.28
CA VAL A 188 7.43 1.41 -2.57
C VAL A 188 8.05 2.80 -2.50
N ALA A 189 7.82 3.56 -1.43
CA ALA A 189 8.43 4.88 -1.28
C ALA A 189 9.96 4.82 -1.35
N ASP A 190 10.57 3.84 -0.67
CA ASP A 190 12.01 3.62 -0.63
C ASP A 190 12.58 3.25 -2.01
N GLU A 191 11.96 2.30 -2.71
CA GLU A 191 12.40 1.89 -4.05
C GLU A 191 12.28 3.02 -5.08
N LEU A 192 11.24 3.86 -4.96
CA LEU A 192 11.09 5.05 -5.80
C LEU A 192 12.12 6.14 -5.46
N CYS A 193 12.47 6.31 -4.18
CA CYS A 193 13.56 7.19 -3.77
C CYS A 193 14.91 6.68 -4.30
N ALA A 194 15.15 5.37 -4.28
CA ALA A 194 16.36 4.76 -4.81
C ALA A 194 16.55 5.05 -6.31
N LEU A 195 15.48 5.12 -7.11
CA LEU A 195 15.56 5.55 -8.52
C LEU A 195 16.10 6.97 -8.67
N VAL A 196 15.74 7.88 -7.75
CA VAL A 196 16.25 9.25 -7.74
C VAL A 196 17.72 9.29 -7.31
N GLU A 197 18.07 8.58 -6.25
CA GLU A 197 19.44 8.52 -5.74
C GLU A 197 20.44 7.93 -6.76
N GLN A 198 19.99 6.94 -7.53
CA GLN A 198 20.77 6.33 -8.61
C GLN A 198 20.87 7.23 -9.86
N GLY A 199 20.16 8.36 -9.90
CA GLY A 199 20.10 9.26 -11.04
C GLY A 199 19.29 8.72 -12.21
N ALA A 200 18.47 7.69 -11.99
CA ALA A 200 17.55 7.18 -13.01
C ALA A 200 16.37 8.14 -13.23
N VAL A 201 16.02 8.94 -12.21
CA VAL A 201 15.01 9.99 -12.30
C VAL A 201 15.56 11.31 -11.75
N GLU A 202 15.44 12.37 -12.54
CA GLU A 202 15.74 13.73 -12.10
C GLU A 202 14.51 14.40 -11.49
N LEU A 203 14.66 14.87 -10.25
CA LEU A 203 13.67 15.72 -9.59
C LEU A 203 13.58 17.09 -10.28
N PRO A 204 12.39 17.74 -10.28
CA PRO A 204 12.23 19.06 -10.84
C PRO A 204 13.07 20.06 -10.06
N THR A 205 13.78 20.92 -10.79
CA THR A 205 14.55 22.02 -10.24
C THR A 205 13.80 23.33 -10.43
N LEU A 206 13.91 24.22 -9.44
CA LEU A 206 13.34 25.56 -9.44
C LEU A 206 14.48 26.56 -9.52
N GLU A 207 14.47 27.38 -10.57
CA GLU A 207 15.41 28.49 -10.69
C GLU A 207 14.80 29.77 -10.14
N ARG A 208 15.54 30.44 -9.26
CA ARG A 208 15.16 31.73 -8.67
C ARG A 208 16.31 32.71 -8.70
N THR A 209 15.98 33.98 -8.84
CA THR A 209 16.94 35.07 -8.80
C THR A 209 16.52 36.08 -7.76
N ALA A 210 17.40 36.41 -6.82
CA ALA A 210 17.19 37.46 -5.83
C ALA A 210 18.18 38.61 -6.05
N PRO A 211 17.73 39.87 -5.97
CA PRO A 211 18.63 41.01 -6.00
C PRO A 211 19.45 41.07 -4.70
N LEU A 212 20.71 41.49 -4.83
CA LEU A 212 21.56 41.89 -3.72
C LEU A 212 21.46 43.41 -3.53
N THR A 213 21.71 43.89 -2.32
CA THR A 213 21.81 45.33 -2.03
C THR A 213 23.23 45.86 -2.19
N ARG A 214 24.23 44.98 -2.19
CA ARG A 214 25.66 45.32 -2.37
C ARG A 214 26.25 44.64 -3.58
N GLU A 215 27.15 45.34 -4.27
CA GLU A 215 27.84 44.82 -5.44
C GLU A 215 28.98 43.89 -5.01
N VAL A 216 29.07 42.73 -5.65
CA VAL A 216 30.07 41.70 -5.36
C VAL A 216 31.11 41.70 -6.46
N SER A 217 32.30 42.21 -6.16
CA SER A 217 33.43 42.07 -7.08
C SER A 217 33.92 40.61 -7.15
N PRO A 218 34.57 40.18 -8.25
CA PRO A 218 35.10 38.82 -8.36
C PRO A 218 36.10 38.44 -7.24
N SER A 219 36.91 39.41 -6.78
CA SER A 219 37.86 39.23 -5.69
C SER A 219 37.16 39.06 -4.34
N GLU A 220 36.11 39.83 -4.05
CA GLU A 220 35.28 39.66 -2.85
C GLU A 220 34.55 38.33 -2.87
N ARG A 221 33.95 37.93 -4.01
CA ARG A 221 33.31 36.63 -4.18
C ARG A 221 34.28 35.49 -3.85
N ALA A 222 35.50 35.54 -4.38
CA ALA A 222 36.52 34.52 -4.11
C ALA A 222 36.90 34.47 -2.63
N ARG A 223 37.02 35.63 -1.97
CA ARG A 223 37.33 35.73 -0.53
C ARG A 223 36.18 35.22 0.34
N LEU A 224 34.93 35.52 -0.02
CA LEU A 224 33.73 35.20 0.76
C LEU A 224 33.11 33.84 0.44
N MET A 225 33.57 33.15 -0.61
CA MET A 225 32.99 31.90 -1.10
C MET A 225 32.63 30.91 0.01
N ARG A 226 33.56 30.63 0.93
CA ARG A 226 33.33 29.69 2.05
C ARG A 226 32.25 30.16 3.02
N PHE A 227 32.11 31.47 3.23
CA PHE A 227 31.08 32.04 4.08
C PHE A 227 29.72 32.01 3.38
N ILE A 228 29.69 32.28 2.08
CA ILE A 228 28.46 32.18 1.28
C ILE A 228 28.00 30.71 1.20
N ASP A 229 28.90 29.75 1.01
CA ASP A 229 28.56 28.32 1.06
C ASP A 229 27.99 27.90 2.41
N ARG A 230 28.54 28.46 3.51
CA ARG A 230 28.00 28.24 4.85
C ARG A 230 26.61 28.86 5.02
N ALA A 231 26.39 30.05 4.47
CA ALA A 231 25.07 30.70 4.44
C ALA A 231 24.05 29.85 3.65
N ALA A 232 24.43 29.38 2.46
CA ALA A 232 23.61 28.49 1.63
C ALA A 232 23.27 27.19 2.37
N THR A 233 24.21 26.63 3.13
CA THR A 233 23.97 25.42 3.93
C THR A 233 22.95 25.67 5.05
N ARG A 234 22.99 26.85 5.70
CA ARG A 234 22.05 27.20 6.79
C ARG A 234 20.64 27.55 6.30
N THR A 235 20.55 28.14 5.11
CA THR A 235 19.30 28.69 4.56
C THR A 235 18.65 27.75 3.57
N LEU A 236 19.35 27.41 2.48
CA LEU A 236 18.82 26.63 1.35
C LEU A 236 18.82 25.12 1.63
N ARG A 237 19.84 24.59 2.32
CA ARG A 237 20.03 23.13 2.50
C ARG A 237 19.59 22.60 3.87
N ARG A 238 18.83 23.39 4.62
CA ARG A 238 18.45 23.07 6.01
C ARG A 238 17.65 21.76 6.13
N THR A 239 16.82 21.47 5.14
CA THR A 239 15.91 20.32 5.09
C THR A 239 16.46 19.15 4.28
N GLY A 240 17.75 19.17 3.92
CA GLY A 240 18.36 18.14 3.05
C GLY A 240 18.23 18.42 1.56
N ASN A 241 17.55 19.51 1.17
CA ASN A 241 17.41 19.92 -0.22
C ASN A 241 18.75 20.17 -0.89
N THR A 242 18.82 19.81 -2.18
CA THR A 242 19.99 20.14 -2.99
C THR A 242 19.79 21.52 -3.60
N ALA A 243 20.76 22.39 -3.41
CA ALA A 243 20.73 23.74 -3.95
C ALA A 243 22.12 24.14 -4.43
N SER A 244 22.18 24.75 -5.61
CA SER A 244 23.38 25.41 -6.12
C SER A 244 23.10 26.89 -6.33
N TRP A 245 24.14 27.71 -6.23
CA TRP A 245 23.99 29.15 -6.34
C TRP A 245 25.15 29.73 -7.14
N GLU A 246 24.88 30.83 -7.85
CA GLU A 246 25.86 31.61 -8.56
C GLU A 246 25.52 33.11 -8.50
N ILE A 247 26.54 33.95 -8.66
CA ILE A 247 26.40 35.41 -8.72
C ILE A 247 26.95 35.82 -10.09
N PRO A 248 26.11 35.87 -11.14
CA PRO A 248 26.58 36.03 -12.52
C PRO A 248 27.08 37.45 -12.82
N ASP A 249 26.42 38.47 -12.25
CA ASP A 249 26.63 39.88 -12.57
C ASP A 249 27.12 40.72 -11.38
N GLY A 250 27.41 40.07 -10.25
CA GLY A 250 27.80 40.75 -9.00
C GLY A 250 26.64 41.43 -8.27
N ARG A 251 25.42 41.41 -8.81
CA ARG A 251 24.27 42.18 -8.27
C ARG A 251 23.06 41.32 -7.95
N ARG A 252 23.04 40.08 -8.44
CA ARG A 252 21.97 39.13 -8.20
C ARG A 252 22.55 37.78 -7.83
N VAL A 253 21.84 37.06 -6.97
CA VAL A 253 22.11 35.66 -6.69
C VAL A 253 21.10 34.83 -7.48
N ARG A 254 21.60 33.95 -8.35
CA ARG A 254 20.80 32.89 -8.98
C ARG A 254 20.93 31.63 -8.13
N VAL A 255 19.81 31.02 -7.79
CA VAL A 255 19.72 29.77 -7.03
C VAL A 255 18.98 28.75 -7.90
N VAL A 256 19.57 27.57 -8.06
CA VAL A 256 18.90 26.38 -8.60
C VAL A 256 18.61 25.46 -7.43
N TYR A 257 17.34 25.20 -7.18
CA TYR A 257 16.84 24.54 -5.98
C TYR A 257 16.06 23.28 -6.33
N THR A 258 16.41 22.14 -5.74
CA THR A 258 15.68 20.88 -5.90
C THR A 258 14.95 20.58 -4.59
N PRO A 259 13.62 20.78 -4.53
CA PRO A 259 12.84 20.49 -3.35
C PRO A 259 12.70 18.98 -3.14
N LEU A 260 12.66 18.55 -1.88
CA LEU A 260 12.34 17.17 -1.47
C LEU A 260 10.93 17.05 -0.89
N SER A 261 10.22 18.17 -0.72
CA SER A 261 8.82 18.20 -0.29
C SER A 261 8.00 19.24 -1.05
N GLU A 262 6.68 19.10 -1.05
CA GLU A 262 5.79 20.14 -1.59
C GLU A 262 5.91 21.46 -0.84
N LEU A 263 6.14 21.41 0.48
CA LEU A 263 6.30 22.59 1.31
C LEU A 263 7.56 23.35 0.88
N ASP A 264 8.68 22.66 0.69
CA ASP A 264 9.93 23.27 0.20
C ASP A 264 9.76 23.90 -1.20
N ALA A 265 8.98 23.26 -2.08
CA ALA A 265 8.70 23.80 -3.40
C ALA A 265 7.89 25.11 -3.34
N ARG A 266 6.96 25.21 -2.37
CA ARG A 266 6.15 26.42 -2.14
C ARG A 266 6.96 27.53 -1.45
N ASP A 267 7.82 27.15 -0.51
CA ASP A 267 8.57 28.07 0.35
C ASP A 267 9.93 28.49 -0.24
N VAL A 268 10.25 28.05 -1.46
CA VAL A 268 11.53 28.33 -2.13
C VAL A 268 11.88 29.82 -2.15
N ASP A 269 10.91 30.71 -2.39
CA ASP A 269 11.15 32.15 -2.47
C ASP A 269 11.55 32.74 -1.11
N MET A 270 10.97 32.22 -0.02
CA MET A 270 11.35 32.59 1.35
C MET A 270 12.78 32.13 1.66
N HIS A 271 13.15 30.91 1.29
CA HIS A 271 14.51 30.39 1.48
C HIS A 271 15.55 31.18 0.68
N VAL A 272 15.22 31.53 -0.57
CA VAL A 272 16.09 32.32 -1.45
C VAL A 272 16.24 33.75 -0.93
N ALA A 273 15.17 34.37 -0.44
CA ALA A 273 15.24 35.70 0.18
C ALA A 273 16.09 35.70 1.46
N ALA A 274 15.93 34.70 2.33
CA ALA A 274 16.75 34.55 3.52
C ALA A 274 18.24 34.35 3.18
N PHE A 275 18.53 33.55 2.15
CA PHE A 275 19.89 33.37 1.65
C PHE A 275 20.48 34.69 1.12
N ALA A 276 19.74 35.43 0.29
CA ALA A 276 20.19 36.72 -0.24
C ALA A 276 20.48 37.73 0.88
N ALA A 277 19.64 37.78 1.91
CA ALA A 277 19.86 38.62 3.09
C ALA A 277 21.14 38.24 3.86
N GLU A 278 21.44 36.95 4.02
CA GLU A 278 22.70 36.52 4.63
C GLU A 278 23.92 36.90 3.77
N VAL A 279 23.82 36.80 2.46
CA VAL A 279 24.89 37.23 1.54
C VAL A 279 25.11 38.74 1.66
N ASP A 280 24.05 39.54 1.69
CA ASP A 280 24.13 41.00 1.87
C ASP A 280 24.76 41.38 3.21
N ALA A 281 24.47 40.65 4.29
CA ALA A 281 25.11 40.87 5.58
C ALA A 281 26.62 40.59 5.52
N LEU A 282 27.03 39.48 4.89
CA LEU A 282 28.45 39.15 4.69
C LEU A 282 29.18 40.21 3.85
N LEU A 283 28.51 40.76 2.85
CA LEU A 283 29.03 41.83 2.01
C LEU A 283 29.15 43.15 2.77
N ALA A 284 28.17 43.45 3.64
CA ALA A 284 28.21 44.62 4.50
C ALA A 284 29.40 44.58 5.46
N ASP A 285 29.63 43.44 6.10
CA ASP A 285 30.76 43.22 7.02
C ASP A 285 32.11 43.30 6.28
N ALA A 286 32.14 42.94 5.00
CA ALA A 286 33.33 43.03 4.15
C ALA A 286 33.60 44.45 3.62
N GLY A 287 32.68 45.39 3.81
CA GLY A 287 32.78 46.77 3.31
C GLY A 287 32.40 46.94 1.84
N ALA A 288 31.67 46.00 1.25
CA ALA A 288 31.25 46.07 -0.16
C ALA A 288 30.31 47.28 -0.39
N PRO A 289 30.42 48.00 -1.52
CA PRO A 289 29.63 49.21 -1.77
C PRO A 289 28.13 48.89 -1.97
N LEU A 290 27.27 49.82 -1.57
CA LEU A 290 25.84 49.76 -1.89
C LEU A 290 25.62 49.95 -3.38
N ILE A 291 24.68 49.20 -3.95
CA ILE A 291 24.24 49.39 -5.34
C ILE A 291 23.36 50.65 -5.37
N THR A 292 23.96 51.79 -5.73
CA THR A 292 23.27 53.10 -5.78
C THR A 292 22.59 53.37 -7.12
N SER A 293 22.88 52.56 -8.14
CA SER A 293 22.27 52.68 -9.47
C SER A 293 21.69 51.33 -9.90
N LEU A 294 20.36 51.27 -10.02
CA LEU A 294 19.73 50.23 -10.82
C LEU A 294 20.20 50.45 -12.26
N PRO A 295 20.85 49.47 -12.92
CA PRO A 295 21.05 49.58 -14.34
C PRO A 295 19.67 49.70 -14.99
N ALA A 296 19.50 50.69 -15.88
CA ALA A 296 18.27 50.88 -16.62
C ALA A 296 17.84 49.52 -17.19
N ALA A 297 16.59 49.12 -16.92
CA ALA A 297 16.05 47.87 -17.44
C ALA A 297 16.39 47.80 -18.93
N PRO A 298 17.00 46.70 -19.43
CA PRO A 298 17.32 46.59 -20.84
C PRO A 298 16.04 46.90 -21.61
N ALA A 299 16.12 47.89 -22.52
CA ALA A 299 15.00 48.24 -23.38
C ALA A 299 14.45 46.94 -23.98
N PRO A 300 13.12 46.72 -23.97
CA PRO A 300 12.54 45.50 -24.49
C PRO A 300 13.13 45.27 -25.87
N ALA A 301 13.80 44.12 -26.06
CA ALA A 301 14.40 43.77 -27.34
C ALA A 301 13.32 43.95 -28.42
N PRO A 302 13.64 44.58 -29.57
CA PRO A 302 12.67 44.74 -30.64
C PRO A 302 12.10 43.36 -30.96
N ALA A 303 10.78 43.25 -30.88
CA ALA A 303 10.06 42.02 -31.13
C ALA A 303 10.61 41.38 -32.40
N GLU A 304 11.21 40.21 -32.24
CA GLU A 304 11.64 39.38 -33.36
C GLU A 304 10.40 39.19 -34.25
N PRO A 305 10.43 39.59 -35.54
CA PRO A 305 9.26 39.50 -36.39
C PRO A 305 8.79 38.05 -36.41
N ALA A 306 7.56 37.84 -35.97
CA ALA A 306 6.91 36.55 -35.90
C ALA A 306 7.24 35.73 -37.16
N ARG A 307 8.07 34.69 -36.98
CA ARG A 307 8.22 33.65 -38.00
C ARG A 307 6.81 33.15 -38.28
N ALA A 308 6.32 33.43 -39.48
CA ALA A 308 5.05 32.95 -39.96
C ALA A 308 5.01 31.43 -39.77
N GLN A 309 4.16 30.98 -38.84
CA GLN A 309 3.86 29.56 -38.73
C GLN A 309 3.28 29.12 -40.10
N PRO A 310 3.82 28.06 -40.73
CA PRO A 310 3.21 27.54 -41.94
C PRO A 310 1.78 27.14 -41.61
N ARG A 311 0.83 27.71 -42.36
CA ARG A 311 -0.61 27.39 -42.29
C ARG A 311 -0.79 25.89 -42.48
N GLY A 312 -0.90 25.16 -41.37
CA GLY A 312 -1.41 23.80 -41.34
C GLY A 312 -2.86 23.81 -41.79
N LYS A 313 -3.19 22.86 -42.66
CA LYS A 313 -4.54 22.60 -43.19
C LYS A 313 -5.59 22.58 -42.05
N PRO A 314 -6.81 23.09 -42.28
CA PRO A 314 -7.86 23.04 -41.28
C PRO A 314 -8.24 21.57 -40.98
N ALA A 315 -8.07 21.18 -39.73
CA ALA A 315 -8.63 19.95 -39.20
C ALA A 315 -10.15 20.09 -39.10
N VAL A 316 -10.84 19.10 -39.64
CA VAL A 316 -12.28 18.92 -39.59
C VAL A 316 -12.75 18.89 -38.13
N ARG A 317 -13.71 19.75 -37.81
CA ARG A 317 -14.41 19.85 -36.53
C ARG A 317 -15.28 18.60 -36.32
N PRO A 318 -15.08 17.80 -35.27
CA PRO A 318 -16.04 16.76 -34.90
C PRO A 318 -17.31 17.41 -34.35
N GLU A 319 -18.43 17.05 -34.94
CA GLU A 319 -19.79 17.41 -34.59
C GLU A 319 -20.16 16.74 -33.26
N ALA A 320 -20.67 17.52 -32.31
CA ALA A 320 -21.13 17.02 -31.01
C ALA A 320 -22.52 16.38 -31.17
N PRO A 321 -22.79 15.20 -30.59
CA PRO A 321 -24.11 14.60 -30.63
C PRO A 321 -25.08 15.31 -29.67
N GLU A 322 -26.23 15.72 -30.19
CA GLU A 322 -27.36 16.28 -29.45
C GLU A 322 -27.99 15.25 -28.49
N PRO A 323 -28.59 15.70 -27.37
CA PRO A 323 -29.32 14.82 -26.45
C PRO A 323 -30.70 14.44 -27.01
N PRO A 324 -31.16 13.18 -26.85
CA PRO A 324 -32.47 12.77 -27.33
C PRO A 324 -33.59 13.37 -26.47
N ARG A 325 -34.55 13.99 -27.15
CA ARG A 325 -35.80 14.50 -26.60
C ARG A 325 -36.73 13.34 -26.24
N HIS A 326 -37.31 13.43 -25.04
CA HIS A 326 -38.47 12.64 -24.63
C HIS A 326 -39.67 12.89 -25.55
N ALA A 327 -40.28 11.82 -26.05
CA ALA A 327 -41.63 11.82 -26.58
C ALA A 327 -42.39 10.60 -26.01
N ASN A 328 -43.47 10.92 -25.30
CA ASN A 328 -44.50 10.01 -24.82
C ASN A 328 -45.24 9.34 -25.99
N GLY A 329 -45.77 8.13 -25.75
CA GLY A 329 -47.03 7.71 -26.37
C GLY A 329 -47.18 6.24 -26.75
N ASN A 330 -47.83 5.48 -25.87
CA ASN A 330 -48.85 4.45 -26.11
C ASN A 330 -48.59 3.26 -27.07
N GLY A 331 -48.58 2.06 -26.49
CA GLY A 331 -49.73 1.13 -26.56
C GLY A 331 -49.84 0.17 -27.75
N ALA A 332 -49.50 -1.11 -27.53
CA ALA A 332 -50.11 -2.34 -28.09
C ALA A 332 -49.34 -3.55 -27.49
N VAL A 333 -49.87 -4.31 -26.52
CA VAL A 333 -50.73 -5.50 -26.66
C VAL A 333 -50.21 -6.53 -27.69
N LEU A 334 -49.50 -7.56 -27.16
CA LEU A 334 -49.53 -9.03 -27.39
C LEU A 334 -49.88 -9.59 -28.79
N PRO A 335 -49.36 -10.78 -29.22
CA PRO A 335 -49.26 -11.99 -28.38
C PRO A 335 -48.11 -13.00 -28.63
N LEU A 336 -48.12 -14.01 -27.75
CA LEU A 336 -47.52 -15.34 -27.84
C LEU A 336 -47.34 -15.89 -29.26
N GLU A 337 -46.21 -16.56 -29.48
CA GLU A 337 -46.21 -17.86 -30.17
C GLU A 337 -45.40 -18.88 -29.39
N GLU A 338 -46.01 -20.05 -29.30
CA GLU A 338 -45.68 -21.28 -28.61
C GLU A 338 -45.74 -22.37 -29.68
N ALA A 339 -44.68 -23.16 -29.84
CA ALA A 339 -44.64 -24.51 -30.43
C ALA A 339 -43.15 -24.84 -30.68
N ALA A 340 -42.60 -26.05 -30.55
CA ALA A 340 -42.96 -27.40 -30.11
C ALA A 340 -41.96 -28.32 -30.88
N GLU A 341 -41.95 -29.61 -30.53
CA GLU A 341 -41.24 -30.74 -31.18
C GLU A 341 -39.81 -30.99 -30.65
N GLU A 342 -39.52 -32.00 -29.84
CA GLU A 342 -39.79 -33.46 -29.88
C GLU A 342 -38.70 -34.25 -30.65
N GLU A 343 -38.47 -35.50 -30.20
CA GLU A 343 -37.51 -36.53 -30.65
C GLU A 343 -36.08 -36.46 -30.06
N ALA A 344 -35.42 -37.56 -29.69
CA ALA A 344 -35.78 -38.95 -29.43
C ALA A 344 -34.56 -39.61 -28.73
N VAL A 345 -34.80 -40.57 -27.85
CA VAL A 345 -33.79 -41.46 -27.23
C VAL A 345 -33.35 -42.52 -28.27
N PRO A 346 -32.14 -43.13 -28.20
CA PRO A 346 -32.09 -44.46 -27.56
C PRO A 346 -30.76 -44.85 -26.83
N SER A 347 -30.93 -45.51 -25.68
CA SER A 347 -30.24 -46.70 -25.14
C SER A 347 -28.69 -46.83 -25.07
N GLU A 348 -28.19 -47.01 -23.82
CA GLU A 348 -27.35 -48.09 -23.22
C GLU A 348 -26.33 -48.90 -24.08
N PRO A 349 -25.22 -49.45 -23.50
CA PRO A 349 -25.24 -50.24 -22.25
C PRO A 349 -24.07 -50.11 -21.26
N GLU A 350 -24.35 -50.56 -20.03
CA GLU A 350 -23.39 -50.92 -18.97
C GLU A 350 -22.30 -51.91 -19.43
N PRO A 351 -21.20 -52.02 -18.66
CA PRO A 351 -20.90 -53.35 -18.15
C PRO A 351 -20.67 -53.44 -16.63
N LYS A 352 -21.09 -54.63 -16.17
CA LYS A 352 -21.17 -55.21 -14.82
C LYS A 352 -19.87 -55.33 -14.00
N PRO A 353 -20.00 -55.62 -12.69
CA PRO A 353 -18.93 -55.53 -11.69
C PRO A 353 -18.12 -56.81 -11.53
N ALA A 354 -16.87 -56.68 -11.09
CA ALA A 354 -16.06 -57.79 -10.56
C ALA A 354 -15.96 -57.70 -9.03
N ARG A 355 -16.52 -58.72 -8.38
CA ARG A 355 -16.44 -59.01 -6.94
C ARG A 355 -15.20 -59.87 -6.62
N ALA A 356 -14.90 -59.90 -5.31
CA ALA A 356 -14.09 -60.87 -4.55
C ALA A 356 -12.57 -60.59 -4.52
N ARG A 357 -11.83 -60.72 -3.41
CA ARG A 357 -12.06 -61.53 -2.20
C ARG A 357 -11.24 -61.02 -0.99
N THR A 358 -11.86 -61.18 0.17
CA THR A 358 -11.37 -61.26 1.56
C THR A 358 -9.98 -61.84 1.81
N THR A 359 -9.28 -61.36 2.87
CA THR A 359 -8.71 -62.15 4.01
C THR A 359 -8.08 -61.18 5.05
N THR A 360 -8.72 -60.89 6.19
CA THR A 360 -8.55 -61.46 7.55
C THR A 360 -7.30 -61.07 8.37
N LYS A 361 -7.60 -60.55 9.57
CA LYS A 361 -6.96 -60.77 10.90
C LYS A 361 -5.48 -60.42 11.09
N ARG A 362 -5.21 -59.43 11.96
CA ARG A 362 -4.69 -59.64 13.34
C ARG A 362 -4.39 -58.31 14.04
N SER A 363 -5.12 -58.04 15.12
CA SER A 363 -4.57 -57.39 16.34
C SER A 363 -3.70 -58.44 17.07
N PRO A 364 -2.85 -58.14 18.09
CA PRO A 364 -2.97 -57.02 19.03
C PRO A 364 -1.64 -56.39 19.53
N ARG A 365 -1.80 -55.40 20.44
CA ARG A 365 -1.14 -55.32 21.77
C ARG A 365 -0.35 -54.03 22.05
N ALA A 366 -1.01 -53.18 22.83
CA ALA A 366 -0.58 -52.50 24.07
C ALA A 366 0.89 -52.08 24.28
N SER A 367 1.09 -50.79 24.56
CA SER A 367 1.63 -50.25 25.85
C SER A 367 1.77 -48.72 25.71
N SER A 368 1.03 -47.92 26.47
CA SER A 368 1.36 -47.39 27.80
C SER A 368 2.35 -46.21 27.79
N ARG A 369 1.88 -45.01 28.13
CA ARG A 369 2.35 -44.23 29.30
C ARG A 369 1.64 -42.87 29.44
N THR A 370 0.83 -42.84 30.49
CA THR A 370 0.56 -41.77 31.45
C THR A 370 1.45 -40.52 31.43
N SER A 371 0.81 -39.34 31.50
CA SER A 371 1.18 -38.29 32.46
C SER A 371 -0.08 -37.53 32.90
N ALA A 372 -0.04 -37.08 34.15
CA ALA A 372 -1.17 -36.97 35.04
C ALA A 372 -1.81 -35.58 35.11
N THR A 373 -3.06 -35.63 35.56
CA THR A 373 -4.01 -34.55 35.82
C THR A 373 -3.76 -33.81 37.15
N THR A 374 -4.25 -32.57 37.22
CA THR A 374 -4.77 -31.81 38.40
C THR A 374 -3.76 -31.31 39.45
N ARG A 375 -3.89 -30.13 40.06
CA ARG A 375 -5.12 -29.46 40.56
C ARG A 375 -4.89 -27.96 40.87
N ALA A 376 -6.00 -27.25 40.90
CA ALA A 376 -6.25 -25.83 41.17
C ALA A 376 -5.76 -25.27 42.52
N SER A 377 -5.69 -23.92 42.61
CA SER A 377 -6.47 -23.16 43.61
C SER A 377 -6.37 -21.64 43.38
N ALA A 378 -7.50 -20.97 43.56
CA ALA A 378 -7.69 -19.53 43.54
C ALA A 378 -7.55 -18.95 44.95
N ALA A 379 -7.08 -17.71 45.09
CA ALA A 379 -7.46 -16.84 46.20
C ALA A 379 -7.18 -15.35 45.92
N ARG A 380 -8.29 -14.66 45.74
CA ARG A 380 -8.63 -13.23 45.86
C ARG A 380 -8.09 -12.57 47.16
N THR A 381 -7.80 -11.27 47.12
CA THR A 381 -7.94 -10.19 48.16
C THR A 381 -6.83 -9.12 47.94
N THR A 382 -6.91 -7.82 48.22
CA THR A 382 -7.93 -6.82 48.62
C THR A 382 -7.31 -5.43 48.45
N THR A 383 -8.16 -4.44 48.22
CA THR A 383 -8.02 -2.97 48.28
C THR A 383 -7.37 -2.35 49.53
N LYS A 384 -6.61 -1.25 49.34
CA LYS A 384 -6.49 -0.02 50.18
C LYS A 384 -5.60 0.99 49.40
N LYS A 385 -6.03 2.16 48.90
CA LYS A 385 -6.67 3.38 49.45
C LYS A 385 -5.71 4.27 50.29
N ARG A 386 -5.68 5.56 49.91
CA ARG A 386 -5.10 6.79 50.53
C ARG A 386 -3.67 7.16 50.11
N ALA A 387 -3.27 8.43 49.98
CA ALA A 387 -3.99 9.71 49.89
C ALA A 387 -2.98 10.80 49.49
N THR A 388 -3.52 11.85 48.90
CA THR A 388 -3.01 13.20 48.58
C THR A 388 -2.31 13.98 49.70
N THR A 389 -1.25 14.73 49.37
CA THR A 389 -1.02 16.17 49.76
C THR A 389 0.23 16.69 49.01
N LYS A 390 0.19 17.68 48.10
CA LYS A 390 0.01 19.15 48.19
C LYS A 390 1.29 19.95 48.58
N ARG A 391 1.56 20.99 47.76
CA ARG A 391 2.40 22.22 47.96
C ARG A 391 3.92 22.07 47.91
N ALA A 392 4.71 23.06 47.51
CA ALA A 392 4.54 24.32 46.75
C ALA A 392 5.94 24.99 46.61
N THR A 393 6.16 25.62 45.45
CA THR A 393 6.92 26.87 45.17
C THR A 393 7.97 27.42 46.16
N LYS A 394 9.17 27.76 45.63
CA LYS A 394 9.87 29.07 45.63
C LYS A 394 11.37 28.86 45.37
N SER A 395 11.98 29.42 44.32
CA SER A 395 12.64 30.75 44.25
C SER A 395 13.59 31.00 45.44
N ALA A 396 14.84 31.40 45.35
CA ALA A 396 15.66 31.97 44.28
C ALA A 396 17.12 32.11 44.81
N THR A 397 18.05 32.44 43.90
CA THR A 397 19.15 33.43 44.06
C THR A 397 20.41 33.16 44.93
N THR A 398 21.54 33.23 44.20
CA THR A 398 22.84 33.90 44.48
C THR A 398 24.02 33.18 45.17
N GLU A 399 25.20 33.58 44.65
CA GLU A 399 26.59 33.56 45.17
C GLU A 399 27.36 32.23 44.98
N GLU A 400 28.32 32.17 44.04
CA GLU A 400 29.65 32.82 44.02
C GLU A 400 30.56 32.36 45.18
N GLY A 401 31.54 31.52 44.86
CA GLY A 401 32.46 30.94 45.84
C GLY A 401 33.56 30.10 45.18
N THR A 402 34.76 30.63 45.23
CA THR A 402 35.98 30.24 44.52
C THR A 402 36.66 28.90 44.91
N ARG A 403 37.44 28.37 43.93
CA ARG A 403 38.79 27.73 44.07
C ARG A 403 38.90 26.36 44.77
N LYS A 404 39.33 25.31 44.05
CA LYS A 404 40.72 24.81 43.80
C LYS A 404 40.75 23.28 43.60
N LYS A 405 41.55 22.82 42.61
CA LYS A 405 42.37 21.57 42.48
C LYS A 405 41.72 20.21 42.80
N ALA A 406 42.02 19.07 42.18
CA ALA A 406 42.83 18.61 41.05
C ALA A 406 42.22 17.21 40.70
N THR A 407 42.24 16.68 39.47
CA THR A 407 43.31 15.77 38.99
C THR A 407 42.85 15.10 37.67
N LYS A 408 43.82 14.89 36.77
CA LYS A 408 44.00 13.81 35.77
C LYS A 408 42.76 12.98 35.35
N ALA A 409 42.50 12.84 34.05
CA ALA A 409 43.18 11.85 33.20
C ALA A 409 42.64 11.79 31.75
N THR A 410 43.58 11.68 30.81
CA THR A 410 43.55 10.89 29.56
C THR A 410 42.57 11.24 28.44
N THR A 411 43.07 12.08 27.54
CA THR A 411 42.92 12.02 26.08
C THR A 411 43.12 10.61 25.51
N LYS A 412 42.15 10.10 24.75
CA LYS A 412 42.35 9.01 23.79
C LYS A 412 42.04 9.52 22.39
N LYS A 413 43.10 9.92 21.67
CA LYS A 413 43.12 10.11 20.22
C LYS A 413 42.74 8.78 19.56
N ARG A 414 41.75 8.80 18.66
CA ARG A 414 41.57 7.76 17.66
C ARG A 414 41.60 8.42 16.29
N ALA A 415 42.77 8.37 15.67
CA ALA A 415 42.98 8.64 14.26
C ALA A 415 42.53 7.41 13.46
N LEU A 416 41.99 7.62 12.26
CA LEU A 416 41.88 6.70 11.11
C LEU A 416 41.15 7.48 9.97
N PRO A 417 41.31 7.13 8.68
CA PRO A 417 42.52 7.32 7.88
C PRO A 417 42.26 8.17 6.61
N ALA A 418 43.35 8.71 6.05
CA ALA A 418 43.37 9.42 4.77
C ALA A 418 43.12 8.45 3.59
N THR A 419 42.08 8.71 2.81
CA THR A 419 41.90 8.11 1.48
C THR A 419 42.51 9.03 0.43
N THR A 420 43.57 8.54 -0.21
CA THR A 420 44.25 9.19 -1.33
C THR A 420 43.68 8.63 -2.63
N THR A 421 42.84 9.41 -3.31
CA THR A 421 42.35 9.06 -4.65
C THR A 421 43.40 9.48 -5.69
N LYS A 422 44.13 8.51 -6.22
CA LYS A 422 45.05 8.71 -7.35
C LYS A 422 44.25 8.97 -8.63
N ALA A 423 44.44 10.14 -9.22
CA ALA A 423 44.02 10.48 -10.56
C ALA A 423 44.78 9.62 -11.58
N ARG A 424 44.05 8.87 -12.42
CA ARG A 424 44.59 8.15 -13.57
C ARG A 424 44.27 8.96 -14.82
N THR A 425 45.27 9.72 -15.26
CA THR A 425 45.26 10.47 -16.53
C THR A 425 45.49 9.50 -17.69
N THR A 426 44.49 9.30 -18.55
CA THR A 426 44.62 8.61 -19.84
C THR A 426 44.93 9.64 -20.94
N LYS A 427 46.13 9.54 -21.52
CA LYS A 427 46.51 10.24 -22.76
C LYS A 427 45.84 9.57 -23.97
N PRO A 428 45.39 10.33 -24.98
CA PRO A 428 44.95 9.78 -26.26
C PRO A 428 46.15 9.38 -27.13
N ARG A 429 46.07 8.18 -27.72
CA ARG A 429 47.03 7.65 -28.70
C ARG A 429 46.60 8.08 -30.11
N ALA A 430 47.48 8.82 -30.77
CA ALA A 430 47.39 9.14 -32.18
C ALA A 430 47.45 7.86 -33.04
N THR A 431 46.51 7.70 -33.96
CA THR A 431 46.63 6.80 -35.11
C THR A 431 46.87 7.63 -36.36
N LYS A 432 48.02 7.35 -36.99
CA LYS A 432 48.48 7.92 -38.24
C LYS A 432 48.26 6.87 -39.33
N LYS A 433 47.62 7.31 -40.42
CA LYS A 433 47.69 6.84 -41.82
C LYS A 433 47.65 5.34 -42.12
N ARG A 434 46.74 4.99 -43.04
CA ARG A 434 47.16 4.43 -44.32
C ARG A 434 46.45 5.16 -45.45
#